data_AF-A0A7S0GL79-F1
#
_entry.id   AF-A0A7S0GL79-F1
#
_cell.length_a   1.000
_cell.length_b   1.000
_cell.length_c   1.000
_cell.angle_alpha   90.00
_cell.angle_beta   90.00
_cell.angle_gamma   90.00
#
_symmetry.space_group_name_H-M   'P 1'
#
loop_
_entity.id
_entity.type
_entity.pdbx_description
1 polymer ?
#
loop_
_entity_poly.entity_id
_entity_poly.type
_entity_poly.pdbx_seq_one_letter_code
_entity_poly.pdbx_strand_id
1 'polypeptide(L)'
;DEERGDEEYKSIPDRLYFPPETTVSEIIGYNGKILEFTYDHKLNSWRFMKVRADKDLPNSSYSYARIKQSIVDAITETDLIRWANDPNVLDLPAGMLNEDSSIK
;
A
#
# COMPACT_ATOMS: atom_id res chain seq x y z
N ASP A 1 20.79 -22.85 19.54
CA ASP A 1 19.40 -23.16 19.17
C ASP A 1 18.48 -22.04 19.62
N GLU A 2 18.45 -20.96 18.85
CA GLU A 2 17.37 -19.99 18.92
C GLU A 2 16.57 -20.19 17.64
N GLU A 3 15.57 -21.08 17.70
CA GLU A 3 14.48 -21.09 16.73
C GLU A 3 13.76 -19.75 16.87
N ARG A 4 14.27 -18.76 16.14
CA ARG A 4 13.59 -17.50 15.88
C ARG A 4 12.37 -17.88 15.07
N GLY A 5 11.25 -18.10 15.76
CA GLY A 5 10.01 -18.57 15.18
C GLY A 5 9.77 -17.89 13.85
N ASP A 6 9.69 -18.70 12.80
CA ASP A 6 9.31 -18.27 11.48
C ASP A 6 7.89 -17.71 11.62
N GLU A 7 7.77 -16.43 11.96
CA GLU A 7 6.58 -15.67 11.66
C GLU A 7 6.45 -15.77 10.14
N GLU A 8 5.60 -16.70 9.72
CA GLU A 8 5.16 -16.86 8.35
C GLU A 8 4.54 -15.51 7.97
N TYR A 9 5.37 -14.58 7.50
CA TYR A 9 4.94 -13.32 6.93
C TYR A 9 3.85 -13.71 5.96
N LYS A 10 2.60 -13.32 6.23
CA LYS A 10 1.46 -13.60 5.37
C LYS A 10 1.86 -13.15 3.98
N SER A 11 2.29 -14.12 3.17
CA SER A 11 3.08 -13.84 2.00
C SER A 11 2.13 -13.28 0.97
N ILE A 12 2.24 -11.97 0.74
CA ILE A 12 1.49 -11.33 -0.33
C ILE A 12 1.95 -11.97 -1.65
N PRO A 13 1.04 -12.65 -2.38
CA PRO A 13 1.40 -13.32 -3.62
C PRO A 13 1.81 -12.31 -4.68
N ASP A 14 2.78 -12.68 -5.50
CA ASP A 14 3.25 -11.87 -6.63
C ASP A 14 2.36 -12.01 -7.88
N ARG A 15 1.12 -12.49 -7.73
CA ARG A 15 0.18 -12.66 -8.85
C ARG A 15 -0.27 -11.31 -9.38
N LEU A 16 -0.04 -11.06 -10.66
CA LEU A 16 -0.53 -9.88 -11.37
C LEU A 16 -1.89 -10.16 -12.01
N TYR A 17 -2.78 -9.17 -11.96
CA TYR A 17 -4.07 -9.16 -12.61
C TYR A 17 -4.16 -7.96 -13.56
N PHE A 18 -4.41 -8.26 -14.83
CA PHE A 18 -4.77 -7.27 -15.83
C PHE A 18 -6.29 -7.33 -16.08
N PRO A 19 -6.93 -6.19 -16.42
CA PRO A 19 -8.34 -6.19 -16.81
C PRO A 19 -8.63 -7.21 -17.93
N PRO A 20 -9.80 -7.89 -17.94
CA PRO A 20 -10.10 -8.96 -18.90
C PRO A 20 -10.03 -8.55 -20.38
N GLU A 21 -10.24 -7.28 -20.66
CA GLU A 21 -10.14 -6.67 -21.99
C GLU A 21 -8.69 -6.48 -22.46
N THR A 22 -7.71 -6.59 -21.56
CA THR A 22 -6.29 -6.42 -21.89
C THR A 22 -5.83 -7.56 -22.79
N THR A 23 -5.37 -7.21 -23.98
CA THR A 23 -4.89 -8.19 -24.94
C THR A 23 -3.46 -8.65 -24.61
N VAL A 24 -3.10 -9.85 -25.09
CA VAL A 24 -1.72 -10.35 -25.00
C VAL A 24 -0.74 -9.40 -25.69
N SER A 25 -1.15 -8.78 -26.80
CA SER A 25 -0.29 -7.84 -27.53
C SER A 25 0.00 -6.58 -26.71
N GLU A 26 -0.97 -6.08 -25.95
CA GLU A 26 -0.74 -4.95 -25.03
C GLU A 26 0.22 -5.33 -23.91
N ILE A 27 0.06 -6.53 -23.32
CA ILE A 27 0.97 -7.04 -22.28
C ILE A 27 2.41 -7.14 -22.79
N ILE A 28 2.60 -7.69 -23.99
CA ILE A 28 3.93 -7.74 -24.64
C ILE A 28 4.48 -6.32 -24.85
N GLY A 29 3.60 -5.38 -25.22
CA GLY A 29 3.93 -3.97 -25.39
C GLY A 29 4.33 -3.24 -24.09
N TYR A 30 4.19 -3.88 -22.92
CA TYR A 30 4.68 -3.36 -21.65
C TYR A 30 6.11 -3.79 -21.32
N ASN A 31 6.75 -4.63 -22.13
CA ASN A 31 8.13 -5.04 -21.90
C ASN A 31 9.06 -3.83 -21.75
N GLY A 32 9.83 -3.79 -20.66
CA GLY A 32 10.74 -2.70 -20.31
C GLY A 32 10.07 -1.44 -19.73
N LYS A 33 8.75 -1.39 -19.59
CA LYS A 33 8.03 -0.26 -18.99
C LYS A 33 7.80 -0.47 -17.50
N ILE A 34 7.73 0.63 -16.76
CA ILE A 34 7.33 0.60 -15.35
C ILE A 34 5.82 0.70 -15.27
N LEU A 35 5.22 -0.24 -14.54
CA LEU A 35 3.78 -0.34 -14.34
C LEU A 35 3.48 -0.09 -12.86
N GLU A 36 2.34 0.56 -12.60
CA GLU A 36 1.80 0.71 -11.26
C GLU A 36 0.68 -0.29 -11.03
N PHE A 37 0.73 -0.94 -9.87
CA PHE A 37 -0.28 -1.89 -9.42
C PHE A 37 -0.76 -1.49 -8.02
N THR A 38 -2.01 -1.85 -7.73
CA THR A 38 -2.56 -1.81 -6.37
C THR A 38 -2.92 -3.22 -5.92
N TYR A 39 -2.81 -3.52 -4.64
CA TYR A 39 -3.16 -4.84 -4.14
C TYR A 39 -4.67 -4.95 -3.92
N ASP A 40 -5.30 -5.97 -4.51
CA ASP A 40 -6.70 -6.29 -4.29
C ASP A 40 -6.81 -7.49 -3.34
N HIS A 41 -7.25 -7.22 -2.11
CA HIS A 41 -7.44 -8.23 -1.08
C HIS A 41 -8.51 -9.27 -1.42
N LYS A 42 -9.51 -8.93 -2.25
CA LYS A 42 -10.59 -9.86 -2.63
C LYS A 42 -10.08 -10.85 -3.67
N LEU A 43 -9.26 -10.39 -4.61
CA LEU A 43 -8.68 -11.21 -5.67
C LEU A 43 -7.35 -11.87 -5.26
N ASN A 44 -6.79 -11.46 -4.12
CA ASN A 44 -5.47 -11.88 -3.64
C ASN A 44 -4.40 -11.69 -4.73
N SER A 45 -4.40 -10.52 -5.37
CA SER A 45 -3.54 -10.21 -6.52
C SER A 45 -3.28 -8.72 -6.68
N TRP A 46 -2.21 -8.38 -7.38
CA TRP A 46 -1.86 -7.03 -7.77
C TRP A 46 -2.61 -6.65 -9.05
N ARG A 47 -3.56 -5.72 -8.94
CA ARG A 47 -4.35 -5.22 -10.07
C ARG A 47 -3.62 -4.08 -10.76
N PHE A 48 -3.48 -4.20 -12.08
CA PHE A 48 -2.89 -3.17 -12.92
C PHE A 48 -3.67 -1.86 -12.81
N MET A 49 -2.93 -0.75 -12.65
CA MET A 49 -3.50 0.60 -12.59
C MET A 49 -3.15 1.40 -13.83
N LYS A 50 -1.85 1.54 -14.13
CA LYS A 50 -1.36 2.37 -15.24
C LYS A 50 0.09 2.09 -15.59
N VAL A 51 0.50 2.55 -16.78
CA VAL A 51 1.91 2.68 -17.15
C VAL A 51 2.47 3.98 -16.57
N ARG A 52 3.65 3.92 -15.92
CA ARG A 52 4.36 5.09 -15.36
C ARG A 52 5.44 5.57 -16.32
N ALA A 53 5.02 6.30 -17.35
CA ALA A 53 5.97 6.93 -18.29
C ALA A 53 6.77 8.08 -17.65
N ASP A 54 6.35 8.55 -16.48
CA ASP A 54 7.02 9.58 -15.68
C ASP A 54 8.13 9.02 -14.78
N LYS A 55 8.33 7.70 -14.74
CA LYS A 55 9.34 7.05 -13.90
C LYS A 55 10.36 6.32 -14.78
N ASP A 56 11.64 6.53 -14.48
CA ASP A 56 12.74 5.82 -15.12
C ASP A 56 13.13 4.54 -14.38
N LEU A 57 12.79 4.44 -13.08
CA LEU A 57 13.15 3.30 -12.22
C LEU A 57 11.95 2.77 -11.41
N PRO A 58 11.90 1.44 -11.16
CA PRO A 58 10.92 0.85 -10.25
C PRO A 58 11.16 1.31 -8.81
N ASN A 59 10.20 1.01 -7.93
CA ASN A 59 10.41 1.24 -6.50
C ASN A 59 11.61 0.44 -5.99
N SER A 60 12.33 0.98 -5.01
CA SER A 60 13.40 0.24 -4.34
C SER A 60 12.85 -0.99 -3.62
N SER A 61 13.70 -1.99 -3.41
CA SER A 61 13.36 -3.20 -2.63
C SER A 61 12.88 -2.85 -1.21
N TYR A 62 13.49 -1.85 -0.58
CA TYR A 62 13.08 -1.34 0.72
C TYR A 62 11.64 -0.80 0.69
N SER A 63 11.33 0.07 -0.28
CA SER A 63 9.97 0.59 -0.44
C SER A 63 8.96 -0.51 -0.73
N TYR A 64 9.32 -1.50 -1.56
CA TYR A 64 8.47 -2.66 -1.82
C TYR A 64 8.15 -3.44 -0.54
N ALA A 65 9.15 -3.71 0.30
CA ALA A 65 8.95 -4.41 1.57
C ALA A 65 8.01 -3.63 2.51
N ARG A 66 8.18 -2.31 2.62
CA ARG A 66 7.32 -1.46 3.46
C ARG A 66 5.88 -1.42 2.94
N ILE A 67 5.68 -1.36 1.63
CA ILE A 67 4.34 -1.43 1.02
C ILE A 67 3.69 -2.77 1.36
N LYS A 68 4.40 -3.89 1.19
CA LYS A 68 3.87 -5.21 1.55
C LYS A 68 3.46 -5.28 3.02
N GLN A 69 4.28 -4.75 3.93
CA GLN A 69 3.92 -4.70 5.35
C GLN A 69 2.66 -3.87 5.58
N SER A 70 2.53 -2.69 4.95
CA SER A 70 1.35 -1.84 5.10
C SER A 70 0.04 -2.45 4.58
N ILE A 71 0.14 -3.40 3.65
CA ILE A 71 -1.01 -4.16 3.15
C ILE A 71 -1.41 -5.25 4.17
N VAL A 72 -0.44 -5.90 4.82
CA VAL A 72 -0.72 -6.88 5.89
C VAL A 72 -1.30 -6.16 7.13
N ASP A 73 -0.69 -5.04 7.49
CA ASP A 73 -1.06 -4.20 8.64
C ASP A 73 -1.97 -3.04 8.21
N ALA A 74 -2.99 -3.35 7.40
CA ALA A 74 -3.86 -2.32 6.85
C ALA A 74 -4.70 -1.65 7.94
N ILE A 75 -4.57 -0.34 8.08
CA ILE A 75 -5.45 0.50 8.88
C ILE A 75 -6.60 0.97 7.98
N THR A 76 -7.83 0.62 8.34
CA THR A 76 -9.01 1.05 7.56
C THR A 76 -9.46 2.45 7.97
N GLU A 77 -10.25 3.10 7.12
CA GLU A 77 -10.91 4.37 7.45
C GLU A 77 -11.75 4.25 8.74
N THR A 78 -12.43 3.12 8.93
CA THR A 78 -13.20 2.84 10.14
C THR A 78 -12.30 2.76 11.38
N ASP A 79 -11.14 2.11 11.27
CA ASP A 79 -10.18 2.03 12.38
C ASP A 79 -9.68 3.42 12.75
N LEU A 80 -9.42 4.27 11.75
CA LEU A 80 -9.01 5.66 11.95
C LEU A 80 -10.12 6.49 12.62
N ILE A 81 -11.36 6.39 12.13
CA ILE A 81 -12.52 7.10 12.72
C ILE A 81 -12.75 6.64 14.16
N ARG A 82 -12.65 5.33 14.42
CA ARG A 82 -12.78 4.77 15.77
C ARG A 82 -11.69 5.31 16.68
N TRP A 83 -10.44 5.32 16.22
CA TRP A 83 -9.29 5.84 16.97
C TRP A 83 -9.46 7.33 17.29
N ALA A 84 -9.89 8.15 16.33
CA ALA A 84 -10.07 9.58 16.51
C ALA A 84 -11.21 9.95 17.49
N ASN A 85 -12.23 9.09 17.59
CA ASN A 85 -13.34 9.29 18.51
C ASN A 85 -13.15 8.59 19.87
N ASP A 86 -12.01 7.92 20.10
CA ASP A 86 -11.72 7.30 21.39
C ASP A 86 -11.32 8.38 22.41
N PRO A 87 -12.10 8.58 23.49
CA PRO A 87 -11.82 9.62 24.48
C PRO A 87 -10.51 9.37 25.25
N ASN A 88 -9.95 8.16 25.20
CA ASN A 88 -8.68 7.81 25.85
C ASN A 88 -7.46 8.08 24.95
N VAL A 89 -7.67 8.36 23.66
CA VAL A 89 -6.61 8.66 22.69
C VAL A 89 -6.24 10.15 22.69
N LEU A 90 -7.15 11.01 23.15
CA LEU A 90 -7.02 12.47 23.17
C LEU A 90 -6.22 13.04 24.35
N ASP A 91 -5.51 12.22 25.12
CA ASP A 91 -4.54 12.70 26.13
C ASP A 91 -3.20 13.11 25.47
N LEU A 92 -3.31 13.85 24.34
CA LEU A 92 -2.17 14.52 23.73
C LEU A 92 -1.87 15.76 24.58
N PRO A 93 -0.62 15.98 25.01
CA PRO A 93 -0.28 17.17 25.78
C PRO A 93 -0.69 18.42 24.99
N ALA A 94 -1.35 19.36 25.67
CA ALA A 94 -2.03 20.54 25.13
C ALA A 94 -1.19 21.49 24.24
N GLY A 95 0.08 21.16 23.95
CA GLY A 95 0.98 21.92 23.08
C GLY A 95 1.13 21.42 21.64
N MET A 96 0.39 20.39 21.20
CA MET A 96 0.45 19.88 19.81
C MET A 96 -0.68 20.37 18.90
N LEU A 97 -1.70 21.03 19.44
CA LEU A 97 -2.70 21.73 18.63
C LEU A 97 -2.17 23.15 18.36
N ASN A 98 -1.33 23.30 17.33
CA ASN A 98 -1.15 24.62 16.75
C ASN A 98 -2.48 25.01 16.13
N GLU A 99 -3.14 25.99 16.72
CA GLU A 99 -4.21 26.72 16.07
C GLU A 99 -3.65 27.34 14.80
N ASP A 100 -3.84 26.67 13.65
CA ASP A 100 -3.67 27.31 12.35
C ASP A 100 -4.85 28.27 12.15
N SER A 101 -4.83 29.33 12.96
CA SER A 101 -5.72 30.47 12.93
C SER A 101 -5.20 31.46 11.89
N SER A 102 -5.37 31.14 10.60
CA SER A 102 -5.51 32.14 9.53
C SER A 102 -5.74 31.50 8.16
N ILE A 103 -7.01 31.22 7.85
CA ILE A 103 -7.48 31.46 6.48
C ILE A 103 -8.25 32.77 6.55
N LYS A 104 -7.63 33.83 6.03
CA LYS A 104 -8.29 35.10 5.70
C LYS A 104 -9.14 34.93 4.45
#